data_AF-A0A1F7IUG2-F1
#
_entry.id   AF-A0A1F7IUG2-F1
#
_cell.length_a   1.000
_cell.length_b   1.000
_cell.length_c   1.000
_cell.angle_alpha   90.00
_cell.angle_beta   90.00
_cell.angle_gamma   90.00
#
_symmetry.space_group_name_H-M   'P 1'
#
loop_
_entity.id
_entity.type
_entity.pdbx_description
1 polymer ?
#
loop_
_entity_poly.entity_id
_entity_poly.type
_entity_poly.pdbx_seq_one_letter_code
_entity_poly.pdbx_strand_id
1 'polypeptide(L)'
;MEFRRSSGKITSGFAVASLILTAIGFLDALYLSYQHYANTIPPCHVGFINDCGQVLQSVYATLFGIPIALLGTIHYALIFVSLFIAFYSGKIVWIRTSFILTAIGFVASLYLISIQGLVLYAWCLYCLFSAVTSFVLYFLVRYTFWHEYRIFFLKKVELLYQSVIRQLFFAFDPEWVHENAMFFGYWFGKVVPFRIVFDLYFRYRHSALEQKVANIDFANPIGLAAGYDYTAAFPQILPAIGFGFETVGTITNHPCEGNEKPRLGRLKKSRSLLVNKGFRNPGARAIIRRLTGQNFSFPLGISIGVTNTSAIKTQKQAIDDIISAFKMFGKSKVKNAYYELNISCPNLQTSVSFYPPKNLNSLLNAVKKIKIKKPVFIKMPIEKSDTEVKHMLDVIVKYPIAGVIFGNLQKNREDKALDPLEVVMWSKGNFSGKPTQKRSDELIKLAYKYVGKKLVIIGCGGVFNTKDTYRKIKNGATLVQMITGMIFEGPQIIARINRDLVHLLQNDGYANVSEAIGVDAKN
;
A
#
# COMPACT_ATOMS: atom_id res chain seq x y z
N MET A 1 12.11 10.24 -14.50
CA MET A 1 12.32 11.62 -14.02
C MET A 1 12.59 11.56 -12.52
N GLU A 2 13.86 11.41 -12.14
CA GLU A 2 14.31 11.63 -10.78
C GLU A 2 14.06 13.09 -10.43
N PHE A 3 13.12 13.34 -9.51
CA PHE A 3 13.08 14.63 -8.82
C PHE A 3 14.37 14.73 -8.03
N ARG A 4 15.30 15.55 -8.54
CA ARG A 4 16.57 15.89 -7.91
C ARG A 4 16.39 16.12 -6.40
N ARG A 5 17.27 15.50 -5.62
CA ARG A 5 17.56 15.86 -4.23
C ARG A 5 17.94 17.34 -4.17
N SER A 6 16.99 18.25 -4.01
CA SER A 6 17.28 19.56 -3.44
C SER A 6 16.80 19.54 -2.00
N SER A 7 17.64 19.01 -1.12
CA SER A 7 17.66 19.46 0.27
C SER A 7 17.66 20.99 0.23
N GLY A 8 16.57 21.61 0.68
CA GLY A 8 16.28 23.03 0.47
C GLY A 8 17.49 23.91 0.77
N LYS A 9 18.10 24.44 -0.29
CA LYS A 9 19.01 25.59 -0.20
C LYS A 9 18.21 26.83 -0.55
N ILE A 10 18.44 27.92 0.19
CA ILE A 10 17.85 29.25 -0.03
C ILE A 10 17.96 29.70 -1.49
N THR A 11 18.93 29.18 -2.25
CA THR A 11 19.19 29.50 -3.65
C THR A 11 18.14 29.00 -4.65
N SER A 12 17.13 28.22 -4.23
CA SER A 12 16.03 27.84 -5.13
C SER A 12 15.04 29.00 -5.32
N GLY A 13 14.63 29.29 -6.55
CA GLY A 13 13.67 30.37 -6.84
C GLY A 13 12.35 30.25 -6.07
N PHE A 14 11.90 29.02 -5.80
CA PHE A 14 10.68 28.78 -5.00
C PHE A 14 10.87 29.07 -3.50
N ALA A 15 12.07 28.86 -2.95
CA ALA A 15 12.37 29.23 -1.57
C ALA A 15 12.35 30.75 -1.40
N VAL A 16 13.01 31.48 -2.31
CA VAL A 16 13.00 32.95 -2.33
C VAL A 16 11.58 33.48 -2.49
N ALA A 17 10.81 32.94 -3.45
CA ALA A 17 9.42 33.33 -3.66
C ALA A 17 8.55 33.11 -2.41
N SER A 18 8.75 32.00 -1.69
CA SER A 18 8.02 31.73 -0.44
C SER A 18 8.34 32.76 0.65
N LEU A 19 9.60 33.18 0.79
CA LEU A 19 10.00 34.21 1.75
C LEU A 19 9.44 35.58 1.38
N ILE A 20 9.50 35.95 0.09
CA ILE A 20 8.94 37.22 -0.42
C ILE A 20 7.43 37.26 -0.19
N LEU A 21 6.68 36.21 -0.56
CA LEU A 21 5.24 36.15 -0.36
C LEU A 21 4.86 36.25 1.13
N THR A 22 5.64 35.63 2.00
CA THR A 22 5.40 35.74 3.45
C THR A 22 5.66 37.15 3.95
N ALA A 23 6.70 37.83 3.46
CA ALA A 23 6.97 39.23 3.79
C ALA A 23 5.86 40.17 3.28
N ILE A 24 5.34 39.92 2.08
CA ILE A 24 4.19 40.65 1.52
C ILE A 24 2.95 40.47 2.41
N GLY A 25 2.61 39.24 2.78
CA GLY A 25 1.50 38.96 3.68
C GLY A 25 1.68 39.60 5.06
N PHE A 26 2.91 39.63 5.58
CA PHE A 26 3.25 40.32 6.82
C PHE A 26 2.99 41.83 6.71
N LEU A 27 3.44 42.48 5.64
CA LEU A 27 3.25 43.93 5.44
C LEU A 27 1.77 44.29 5.29
N ASP A 28 1.00 43.48 4.55
CA ASP A 28 -0.45 43.64 4.41
C ASP A 28 -1.17 43.55 5.77
N ALA A 29 -0.88 42.49 6.54
CA ALA A 29 -1.48 42.30 7.86
C ALA A 29 -1.04 43.38 8.87
N LEU A 30 0.22 43.81 8.81
CA LEU A 30 0.75 44.87 9.67
C LEU A 30 0.08 46.21 9.35
N TYR A 31 -0.12 46.52 8.07
CA TYR A 31 -0.84 47.70 7.62
C TYR A 31 -2.28 47.71 8.14
N LEU A 32 -3.01 46.60 7.99
CA LEU A 32 -4.37 46.49 8.52
C LEU A 32 -4.41 46.58 10.06
N SER A 33 -3.40 46.05 10.74
CA SER A 33 -3.27 46.15 12.20
C SER A 33 -3.11 47.60 12.63
N TYR A 34 -2.24 48.35 11.94
CA TYR A 34 -2.04 49.77 12.19
C TYR A 34 -3.34 50.56 11.97
N GLN A 35 -4.03 50.34 10.85
CA GLN A 35 -5.30 51.00 10.52
C GLN A 35 -6.39 50.72 11.57
N HIS A 36 -6.46 49.49 12.07
CA HIS A 36 -7.39 49.12 13.14
C HIS A 36 -7.15 49.94 14.41
N TYR A 37 -5.91 50.06 14.88
CA TYR A 37 -5.59 50.86 16.07
C TYR A 37 -5.68 52.37 15.85
N ALA A 38 -5.51 52.82 14.61
CA ALA A 38 -5.72 54.21 14.21
C ALA A 38 -7.22 54.56 14.04
N ASN A 39 -8.13 53.58 14.13
CA ASN A 39 -9.56 53.73 13.87
C ASN A 39 -9.88 54.31 12.47
N THR A 40 -9.05 53.97 11.49
CA THR A 40 -9.17 54.44 10.10
C THR A 40 -9.48 53.28 9.16
N ILE A 41 -10.36 53.53 8.18
CA ILE A 41 -10.70 52.53 7.16
C ILE A 41 -9.65 52.63 6.05
N PRO A 42 -8.98 51.52 5.68
CA PRO A 42 -8.00 51.56 4.61
C PRO A 42 -8.66 51.92 3.28
N PRO A 43 -7.94 52.59 2.36
CA PRO A 43 -8.49 52.98 1.09
C PRO A 43 -8.88 51.74 0.29
N CYS A 44 -10.18 51.61 0.04
CA CYS A 44 -10.76 50.65 -0.87
C CYS A 44 -11.82 51.38 -1.70
N HIS A 45 -11.91 51.08 -2.99
CA HIS A 45 -13.00 51.61 -3.80
C HIS A 45 -14.32 51.03 -3.28
N VAL A 46 -15.08 51.86 -2.55
CA VAL A 46 -16.41 51.53 -2.06
C VAL A 46 -17.31 51.38 -3.29
N GLY A 47 -17.65 50.14 -3.63
CA GLY A 47 -18.56 49.79 -4.72
C GLY A 47 -19.60 48.81 -4.20
N PHE A 48 -20.61 48.47 -5.02
CA PHE A 48 -21.74 47.61 -4.62
C PHE A 48 -21.33 46.20 -4.11
N ILE A 49 -20.06 45.80 -4.28
CA ILE A 49 -19.52 44.49 -3.90
C ILE A 49 -18.33 44.60 -2.92
N ASN A 50 -17.59 45.73 -2.91
CA ASN A 50 -16.36 45.87 -2.14
C ASN A 50 -16.54 46.92 -1.02
N ASP A 51 -16.56 46.45 0.22
CA ASP A 51 -16.66 47.29 1.43
C ASP A 51 -15.71 46.74 2.51
N CYS A 52 -14.49 47.28 2.55
CA CYS A 52 -13.54 46.91 3.60
C CYS A 52 -13.97 47.41 4.98
N GLY A 53 -14.73 48.50 5.07
CA GLY A 53 -15.21 49.05 6.34
C GLY A 53 -16.14 48.07 7.03
N GLN A 54 -17.15 47.59 6.31
CA GLN A 54 -18.10 46.59 6.83
C GLN A 54 -17.40 45.32 7.31
N VAL A 55 -16.35 44.86 6.62
CA VAL A 55 -15.60 43.66 7.01
C VAL A 55 -14.70 43.94 8.22
N LEU A 56 -13.88 45.01 8.18
CA LEU A 56 -12.85 45.30 9.18
C LEU A 56 -13.40 45.87 10.49
N GLN A 57 -14.63 46.38 10.49
CA GLN A 57 -15.33 46.85 11.69
C GLN A 57 -16.38 45.83 12.19
N SER A 58 -16.53 44.68 11.51
CA SER A 58 -17.45 43.65 11.96
C SER A 58 -17.01 43.00 13.27
N VAL A 59 -17.95 42.34 13.96
CA VAL A 59 -17.65 41.51 15.13
C VAL A 59 -16.65 40.39 14.83
N TYR A 60 -16.52 39.98 13.56
CA TYR A 60 -15.59 38.95 13.10
C TYR A 60 -14.17 39.48 12.84
N ALA A 61 -13.96 40.79 12.88
CA ALA A 61 -12.62 41.40 12.75
C ALA A 61 -11.77 41.25 14.02
N THR A 62 -12.35 40.74 15.10
CA THR A 62 -11.65 40.43 16.35
C THR A 62 -11.92 38.99 16.78
N LEU A 63 -10.95 38.38 17.47
CA LEU A 63 -11.07 37.08 18.09
C LEU A 63 -10.59 37.21 19.54
N PHE A 64 -11.48 36.97 20.51
CA PHE A 64 -11.22 37.20 21.94
C PHE A 64 -10.68 38.61 22.25
N GLY A 65 -11.20 39.63 21.55
CA GLY A 65 -10.75 41.02 21.69
C GLY A 65 -9.43 41.35 21.00
N ILE A 66 -8.79 40.37 20.35
CA ILE A 66 -7.55 40.59 19.58
C ILE A 66 -7.91 40.79 18.10
N PRO A 67 -7.41 41.86 17.45
CA PRO A 67 -7.67 42.08 16.02
C PRO A 67 -7.13 40.92 15.17
N ILE A 68 -7.95 40.43 14.23
CA ILE A 68 -7.54 39.37 13.30
C ILE A 68 -6.31 39.80 12.48
N ALA A 69 -6.21 41.08 12.11
CA ALA A 69 -5.05 41.62 11.42
C ALA A 69 -3.75 41.47 12.24
N LEU A 70 -3.81 41.66 13.56
CA LEU A 70 -2.65 41.49 14.44
C LEU A 70 -2.25 40.02 14.54
N LEU A 71 -3.23 39.12 14.67
CA LEU A 71 -3.00 37.67 14.62
C LEU A 71 -2.36 37.26 13.28
N GLY A 72 -2.81 37.86 12.17
CA GLY A 72 -2.22 37.68 10.84
C GLY A 72 -0.76 38.13 10.80
N THR A 73 -0.45 39.29 11.36
CA THR A 73 0.92 39.84 11.44
C THR A 73 1.86 38.87 12.17
N ILE A 74 1.45 38.41 13.36
CA ILE A 74 2.20 37.43 14.14
C ILE A 74 2.34 36.12 13.35
N HIS A 75 1.28 35.66 12.69
CA HIS A 75 1.28 34.41 11.94
C HIS A 75 2.26 34.44 10.75
N TYR A 76 2.25 35.50 9.93
CA TYR A 76 3.20 35.64 8.83
C TYR A 76 4.65 35.76 9.32
N ALA A 77 4.89 36.45 10.43
CA ALA A 77 6.23 36.48 11.04
C ALA A 77 6.70 35.07 11.45
N LEU A 78 5.82 34.27 12.06
CA LEU A 78 6.14 32.87 12.42
C LEU A 78 6.40 31.99 11.18
N ILE A 79 5.61 32.15 10.12
CA ILE A 79 5.86 31.46 8.84
C ILE A 79 7.23 31.86 8.30
N PHE A 80 7.57 33.15 8.31
CA PHE A 80 8.82 33.66 7.76
C PHE A 80 10.03 33.09 8.50
N VAL A 81 10.03 33.17 9.83
CA VAL A 81 11.10 32.62 10.68
C VAL A 81 11.23 31.11 10.46
N SER A 82 10.10 30.39 10.45
CA SER A 82 10.08 28.94 10.24
C SER A 82 10.67 28.54 8.88
N LEU A 83 10.25 29.21 7.80
CA LEU A 83 10.76 28.97 6.45
C LEU A 83 12.24 29.35 6.33
N PHE A 84 12.64 30.49 6.89
CA PHE A 84 14.04 30.93 6.87
C PHE A 84 14.94 29.89 7.53
N ILE A 85 14.59 29.41 8.73
CA ILE A 85 15.36 28.38 9.42
C ILE A 85 15.29 27.05 8.66
N ALA A 86 14.14 26.69 8.07
CA ALA A 86 14.00 25.49 7.26
C ALA A 86 14.93 25.49 6.05
N PHE A 87 15.02 26.61 5.31
CA PHE A 87 15.90 26.75 4.15
C PHE A 87 17.38 26.91 4.52
N TYR A 88 17.69 27.52 5.67
CA TYR A 88 19.07 27.69 6.13
C TYR A 88 19.65 26.40 6.71
N SER A 89 18.90 25.74 7.61
CA SER A 89 19.39 24.59 8.37
C SER A 89 19.07 23.24 7.74
N GLY A 90 18.07 23.17 6.85
CA GLY A 90 17.56 21.90 6.31
C GLY A 90 16.92 20.97 7.35
N LYS A 91 16.73 21.42 8.60
CA LYS A 91 16.21 20.57 9.68
C LYS A 91 14.73 20.25 9.45
N ILE A 92 14.42 18.95 9.46
CA ILE A 92 13.07 18.43 9.20
C ILE A 92 11.99 18.97 10.15
N VAL A 93 12.37 19.34 11.38
CA VAL A 93 11.45 19.93 12.37
C VAL A 93 10.88 21.24 11.83
N TRP A 94 11.71 22.14 11.33
CA TRP A 94 11.28 23.43 10.80
C TRP A 94 10.48 23.31 9.50
N ILE A 95 10.89 22.40 8.60
CA ILE A 95 10.12 22.08 7.38
C ILE A 95 8.69 21.64 7.75
N ARG A 96 8.55 20.74 8.74
CA ARG A 96 7.24 20.28 9.20
C ARG A 96 6.44 21.38 9.90
N THR A 97 7.10 22.22 10.70
CA THR A 97 6.48 23.40 11.30
C THR A 97 5.92 24.33 10.22
N SER A 98 6.66 24.58 9.13
CA SER A 98 6.17 25.39 8.01
C SER A 98 4.93 24.78 7.34
N PHE A 99 4.84 23.45 7.20
CA PHE A 99 3.63 22.79 6.68
C PHE A 99 2.41 23.00 7.57
N ILE A 100 2.59 23.00 8.89
CA ILE A 100 1.53 23.19 9.87
C ILE A 100 1.09 24.66 9.86
N LEU A 101 2.03 25.60 9.96
CA LEU A 101 1.72 27.04 9.98
C LEU A 101 0.98 27.46 8.71
N THR A 102 1.47 27.09 7.52
CA THR A 102 0.76 27.40 6.27
C THR A 102 -0.60 26.72 6.14
N ALA A 103 -0.80 25.55 6.77
CA ALA A 103 -2.13 24.91 6.81
C ALA A 103 -3.10 25.68 7.72
N ILE A 104 -2.62 26.22 8.84
CA ILE A 104 -3.43 27.07 9.73
C ILE A 104 -3.86 28.33 8.97
N GLY A 105 -2.94 29.02 8.31
CA GLY A 105 -3.24 30.21 7.50
C GLY A 105 -4.24 29.92 6.37
N PHE A 106 -4.09 28.79 5.67
CA PHE A 106 -5.03 28.35 4.64
C PHE A 106 -6.46 28.13 5.17
N VAL A 107 -6.60 27.41 6.29
CA VAL A 107 -7.92 27.13 6.90
C VAL A 107 -8.54 28.40 7.47
N ALA A 108 -7.76 29.25 8.15
CA ALA A 108 -8.22 30.53 8.66
C ALA A 108 -8.71 31.44 7.52
N SER A 109 -7.97 31.48 6.41
CA SER A 109 -8.34 32.25 5.21
C SER A 109 -9.64 31.74 4.57
N LEU A 110 -9.83 30.42 4.48
CA LEU A 110 -11.09 29.83 4.01
C LEU A 110 -12.28 30.23 4.89
N TYR A 111 -12.09 30.20 6.21
CA TYR A 111 -13.12 30.60 7.17
C TYR A 111 -13.49 32.08 7.01
N LEU A 112 -12.50 32.98 6.99
CA LEU A 112 -12.73 34.42 6.86
C LEU A 112 -13.31 34.82 5.50
N ILE A 113 -12.93 34.13 4.40
CA ILE A 113 -13.59 34.28 3.10
C ILE A 113 -15.06 33.87 3.18
N SER A 114 -15.36 32.75 3.85
CA SER A 114 -16.73 32.26 3.98
C SER A 114 -17.61 33.22 4.77
N ILE A 115 -17.09 33.84 5.84
CA ILE A 115 -17.79 34.88 6.60
C ILE A 115 -18.08 36.11 5.73
N GLN A 116 -17.11 36.59 4.96
CA GLN A 116 -17.30 37.72 4.06
C GLN A 116 -18.43 37.47 3.04
N GLY A 117 -18.43 36.32 2.38
CA GLY A 117 -19.39 36.00 1.33
C GLY A 117 -20.78 35.58 1.82
N LEU A 118 -20.86 34.84 2.94
CA LEU A 118 -22.12 34.21 3.38
C LEU A 118 -22.81 34.92 4.54
N VAL A 119 -22.07 35.71 5.32
CA VAL A 119 -22.60 36.38 6.52
C VAL A 119 -22.63 37.88 6.32
N LEU A 120 -21.52 38.48 5.88
CA LEU A 120 -21.41 39.92 5.73
C LEU A 120 -21.92 40.42 4.38
N TYR A 121 -21.94 39.57 3.35
CA TYR A 121 -22.26 39.93 1.97
C TYR A 121 -21.39 41.10 1.45
N ALA A 122 -20.15 41.18 1.94
CA ALA A 122 -19.22 42.26 1.66
C ALA A 122 -17.79 41.72 1.53
N TRP A 123 -17.02 42.28 0.59
CA TRP A 123 -15.67 41.83 0.29
C TRP A 123 -14.63 42.90 0.63
N CYS A 124 -13.59 42.51 1.39
CA CYS A 124 -12.45 43.35 1.69
C CYS A 124 -11.26 42.99 0.79
N LEU A 125 -10.76 43.95 0.01
CA LEU A 125 -9.67 43.74 -0.94
C LEU A 125 -8.38 43.24 -0.25
N TYR A 126 -8.03 43.82 0.90
CA TYR A 126 -6.85 43.43 1.66
C TYR A 126 -7.00 42.02 2.27
N CYS A 127 -8.17 41.70 2.85
CA CYS A 127 -8.44 40.35 3.36
C CYS A 127 -8.40 39.29 2.25
N LEU A 128 -8.94 39.61 1.06
CA LEU A 128 -8.85 38.73 -0.11
C LEU A 128 -7.40 38.56 -0.57
N PHE A 129 -6.61 39.63 -0.59
CA PHE A 129 -5.19 39.57 -0.92
C PHE A 129 -4.40 38.70 0.06
N SER A 130 -4.65 38.86 1.37
CA SER A 130 -4.07 38.02 2.41
C SER A 130 -4.47 36.54 2.24
N ALA A 131 -5.74 36.27 1.91
CA ALA A 131 -6.21 34.92 1.69
C ALA A 131 -5.56 34.27 0.45
N VAL A 132 -5.44 35.00 -0.65
CA VAL A 132 -4.70 34.54 -1.85
C VAL A 132 -3.24 34.25 -1.49
N THR A 133 -2.59 35.15 -0.75
CA THR A 133 -1.20 34.96 -0.28
C THR A 133 -1.06 33.69 0.55
N SER A 134 -1.95 33.46 1.51
CA SER A 134 -2.00 32.24 2.33
C SER A 134 -2.22 30.97 1.49
N PHE A 135 -3.07 31.03 0.46
CA PHE A 135 -3.32 29.90 -0.44
C PHE A 135 -2.09 29.57 -1.28
N VAL A 136 -1.47 30.59 -1.88
CA VAL A 136 -0.24 30.40 -2.67
C VAL A 136 0.87 29.85 -1.79
N LEU A 137 1.08 30.40 -0.59
CA LEU A 137 2.06 29.88 0.37
C LEU A 137 1.79 28.42 0.75
N TYR A 138 0.53 28.04 0.99
CA TYR A 138 0.15 26.66 1.32
C TYR A 138 0.62 25.67 0.25
N PHE A 139 0.37 25.94 -1.02
CA PHE A 139 0.76 25.05 -2.11
C PHE A 139 2.26 25.16 -2.44
N LEU A 140 2.82 26.37 -2.45
CA LEU A 140 4.21 26.63 -2.78
C LEU A 140 5.18 25.97 -1.79
N VAL A 141 4.90 26.03 -0.48
CA VAL A 141 5.74 25.38 0.53
C VAL A 141 5.71 23.86 0.39
N ARG A 142 4.54 23.27 0.08
CA ARG A 142 4.41 21.82 -0.19
C ARG A 142 5.13 21.41 -1.46
N TYR A 143 5.07 22.24 -2.49
CA TYR A 143 5.79 21.99 -3.74
C TYR A 143 7.31 22.07 -3.53
N THR A 144 7.78 23.09 -2.82
CA THR A 144 9.21 23.31 -2.54
C THR A 144 9.83 22.15 -1.76
N PHE A 145 9.10 21.61 -0.77
CA PHE A 145 9.51 20.47 0.03
C PHE A 145 8.69 19.21 -0.27
N TRP A 146 8.45 18.93 -1.55
CA TRP A 146 7.52 17.87 -1.96
C TRP A 146 7.87 16.49 -1.40
N HIS A 147 9.16 16.14 -1.42
CA HIS A 147 9.63 14.85 -0.91
C HIS A 147 9.36 14.72 0.59
N GLU A 148 9.74 15.73 1.38
CA GLU A 148 9.54 15.77 2.84
C GLU A 148 8.06 15.83 3.20
N TYR A 149 7.27 16.59 2.44
CA TYR A 149 5.83 16.69 2.59
C TYR A 149 5.15 15.34 2.38
N ARG A 150 5.55 14.60 1.33
CA ARG A 150 5.03 13.26 1.06
C ARG A 150 5.36 12.29 2.21
N ILE A 151 6.58 12.33 2.73
CA ILE A 151 6.97 11.52 3.91
C ILE A 151 6.12 11.91 5.13
N PHE A 152 5.94 13.20 5.37
CA PHE A 152 5.12 13.71 6.45
C PHE A 152 3.65 13.30 6.31
N PHE A 153 3.09 13.38 5.11
CA PHE A 153 1.75 12.91 4.77
C PHE A 153 1.58 11.41 5.08
N LEU A 154 2.47 10.56 4.59
CA LEU A 154 2.40 9.11 4.85
C LEU A 154 2.54 8.78 6.35
N LYS A 155 3.29 9.58 7.12
CA LYS A 155 3.38 9.42 8.57
C LYS A 155 2.06 9.80 9.26
N LYS A 156 1.39 10.87 8.81
CA LYS A 156 0.05 11.22 9.31
C LYS A 156 -0.98 10.15 8.97
N VAL A 157 -0.97 9.63 7.75
CA VAL A 157 -1.85 8.51 7.34
C VAL A 157 -1.62 7.29 8.21
N GLU A 158 -0.36 6.96 8.52
CA GLU A 158 -0.06 5.87 9.46
C GLU A 158 -0.66 6.10 10.84
N LEU A 159 -0.41 7.26 11.44
CA LEU A 159 -0.91 7.56 12.79
C LEU A 159 -2.44 7.54 12.81
N LEU A 160 -3.09 8.19 11.83
CA LEU A 160 -4.54 8.16 11.70
C LEU A 160 -5.06 6.73 11.52
N TYR A 161 -4.41 5.93 10.68
CA TYR A 161 -4.83 4.55 10.44
C TYR A 161 -4.68 3.70 11.70
N GLN A 162 -3.50 3.67 12.31
CA GLN A 162 -3.22 2.79 13.44
C GLN A 162 -4.01 3.18 14.71
N SER A 163 -4.20 4.49 14.93
CA SER A 163 -4.86 5.01 16.13
C SER A 163 -6.38 5.09 15.99
N VAL A 164 -6.92 5.30 14.78
CA VAL A 164 -8.37 5.51 14.59
C VAL A 164 -8.96 4.46 13.65
N ILE A 165 -8.58 4.49 12.37
CA ILE A 165 -9.26 3.71 11.31
C ILE A 165 -9.20 2.21 11.59
N ARG A 166 -8.03 1.71 12.00
CA ARG A 166 -7.83 0.30 12.34
C ARG A 166 -8.71 -0.09 13.52
N GLN A 167 -8.81 0.74 14.56
CA GLN A 167 -9.63 0.43 15.73
C GLN A 167 -11.10 0.30 15.33
N LEU A 168 -11.59 1.24 14.52
CA LEU A 168 -12.94 1.20 13.94
C LEU A 168 -13.15 -0.07 13.13
N PHE A 169 -12.29 -0.36 12.14
CA PHE A 169 -12.40 -1.58 11.34
C PHE A 169 -12.34 -2.85 12.18
N PHE A 170 -11.54 -2.85 13.24
CA PHE A 170 -11.36 -4.00 14.13
C PHE A 170 -12.53 -4.22 15.10
N ALA A 171 -13.51 -3.31 15.12
CA ALA A 171 -14.78 -3.47 15.82
C ALA A 171 -15.88 -4.13 14.97
N PHE A 172 -15.74 -4.13 13.63
CA PHE A 172 -16.70 -4.76 12.71
C PHE A 172 -16.27 -6.17 12.30
N ASP A 173 -17.20 -6.95 11.75
CA ASP A 173 -16.92 -8.26 11.16
C ASP A 173 -15.80 -8.16 10.08
N PRO A 174 -14.74 -8.99 10.18
CA PRO A 174 -13.61 -8.91 9.26
C PRO A 174 -13.93 -9.27 7.81
N GLU A 175 -14.93 -10.13 7.55
CA GLU A 175 -15.34 -10.44 6.19
C GLU A 175 -16.10 -9.27 5.57
N TRP A 176 -17.01 -8.64 6.33
CA TRP A 176 -17.71 -7.42 5.90
C TRP A 176 -16.74 -6.27 5.58
N VAL A 177 -15.76 -6.02 6.45
CA VAL A 177 -14.74 -4.98 6.19
C VAL A 177 -13.94 -5.29 4.93
N HIS A 178 -13.60 -6.56 4.72
CA HIS A 178 -12.83 -6.98 3.55
C HIS A 178 -13.63 -6.87 2.24
N GLU A 179 -14.91 -7.23 2.25
CA GLU A 179 -15.80 -7.08 1.10
C GLU A 179 -16.00 -5.61 0.72
N ASN A 180 -16.18 -4.73 1.71
CA ASN A 180 -16.26 -3.29 1.49
C ASN A 180 -14.92 -2.74 0.96
N ALA A 181 -13.79 -3.20 1.48
CA ALA A 181 -12.48 -2.81 0.95
C ALA A 181 -12.33 -3.19 -0.53
N MET A 182 -12.81 -4.37 -0.95
CA MET A 182 -12.83 -4.76 -2.37
C MET A 182 -13.77 -3.87 -3.19
N PHE A 183 -14.97 -3.58 -2.68
CA PHE A 183 -15.92 -2.70 -3.36
C PHE A 183 -15.32 -1.31 -3.62
N PHE A 184 -14.79 -0.67 -2.59
CA PHE A 184 -14.16 0.66 -2.71
C PHE A 184 -12.88 0.59 -3.54
N GLY A 185 -12.06 -0.45 -3.40
CA GLY A 185 -10.87 -0.65 -4.22
C GLY A 185 -11.18 -0.72 -5.71
N TYR A 186 -12.23 -1.45 -6.08
CA TYR A 186 -12.72 -1.50 -7.45
C TYR A 186 -13.18 -0.13 -7.96
N TRP A 187 -13.95 0.59 -7.14
CA TRP A 187 -14.46 1.91 -7.49
C TRP A 187 -13.34 2.95 -7.65
N PHE A 188 -12.40 3.01 -6.70
CA PHE A 188 -11.21 3.87 -6.80
C PHE A 188 -10.33 3.53 -8.01
N GLY A 189 -10.23 2.24 -8.37
CA GLY A 189 -9.51 1.81 -9.55
C GLY A 189 -10.14 2.23 -10.88
N LYS A 190 -11.47 2.36 -10.92
CA LYS A 190 -12.19 2.83 -12.13
C LYS A 190 -12.00 4.32 -12.40
N VAL A 191 -11.94 5.13 -11.35
CA VAL A 191 -11.97 6.58 -11.45
C VAL A 191 -10.54 7.13 -11.54
N VAL A 192 -10.19 7.69 -12.70
CA VAL A 192 -8.82 8.17 -13.01
C VAL A 192 -8.26 9.16 -11.98
N PRO A 193 -9.00 10.21 -11.56
CA PRO A 193 -8.49 11.17 -10.56
C PRO A 193 -8.01 10.52 -9.26
N PHE A 194 -8.73 9.50 -8.73
CA PHE A 194 -8.27 8.82 -7.51
C PHE A 194 -6.95 8.12 -7.75
N ARG A 195 -6.77 7.41 -8.88
CA ARG A 195 -5.50 6.76 -9.21
C ARG A 195 -4.34 7.75 -9.27
N ILE A 196 -4.54 8.93 -9.86
CA ILE A 196 -3.52 9.97 -9.93
C ILE A 196 -3.15 10.46 -8.52
N VAL A 197 -4.14 10.76 -7.69
CA VAL A 197 -3.92 11.23 -6.31
C VAL A 197 -3.22 10.16 -5.46
N PHE A 198 -3.64 8.90 -5.54
CA PHE A 198 -2.97 7.82 -4.83
C PHE A 198 -1.52 7.63 -5.32
N ASP A 199 -1.27 7.61 -6.64
CA ASP A 199 0.08 7.46 -7.21
C ASP A 199 1.01 8.58 -6.71
N LEU A 200 0.52 9.83 -6.71
CA LEU A 200 1.25 11.01 -6.28
C LEU A 200 1.78 10.90 -4.82
N TYR A 201 0.95 10.39 -3.91
CA TYR A 201 1.29 10.34 -2.49
C TYR A 201 1.90 8.99 -2.03
N PHE A 202 1.45 7.87 -2.58
CA PHE A 202 1.82 6.54 -2.10
C PHE A 202 2.93 5.90 -2.94
N ARG A 203 2.96 6.09 -4.27
CA ARG A 203 3.90 5.33 -5.10
C ARG A 203 5.32 5.86 -5.00
N TYR A 204 6.24 5.02 -4.51
CA TYR A 204 7.68 5.29 -4.51
C TYR A 204 8.32 4.52 -5.67
N ARG A 205 9.19 5.18 -6.45
CA ARG A 205 9.90 4.59 -7.59
C ARG A 205 11.39 4.84 -7.43
N HIS A 206 12.20 3.82 -7.65
CA HIS A 206 13.65 3.90 -7.59
C HIS A 206 14.27 2.70 -8.33
N SER A 207 15.27 2.95 -9.16
CA SER A 207 15.93 1.92 -10.01
C SER A 207 16.51 0.76 -9.19
N ALA A 208 17.01 1.03 -7.99
CA ALA A 208 17.49 -0.01 -7.05
C ALA A 208 16.43 -1.07 -6.67
N LEU A 209 15.13 -0.82 -6.90
CA LEU A 209 14.07 -1.79 -6.62
C LEU A 209 13.61 -2.56 -7.87
N GLU A 210 13.97 -2.07 -9.05
CA GLU A 210 13.53 -2.61 -10.32
C GLU A 210 14.27 -3.92 -10.64
N GLN A 211 13.56 -4.90 -11.17
CA GLN A 211 14.11 -6.22 -11.50
C GLN A 211 13.34 -6.90 -12.62
N LYS A 212 14.03 -7.66 -13.46
CA LYS A 212 13.44 -8.56 -14.45
C LYS A 212 13.51 -10.00 -13.97
N VAL A 213 12.35 -10.60 -13.67
CA VAL A 213 12.25 -11.93 -13.06
C VAL A 213 11.33 -12.80 -13.91
N ALA A 214 11.79 -13.98 -14.32
CA ALA A 214 11.05 -14.87 -15.20
C ALA A 214 10.50 -14.16 -16.46
N ASN A 215 11.31 -13.26 -17.05
CA ASN A 215 10.95 -12.40 -18.18
C ASN A 215 9.81 -11.40 -17.93
N ILE A 216 9.57 -11.04 -16.67
CA ILE A 216 8.58 -10.05 -16.26
C ILE A 216 9.30 -8.89 -15.59
N ASP A 217 8.98 -7.66 -15.98
CA ASP A 217 9.53 -6.46 -15.38
C ASP A 217 8.71 -6.05 -14.13
N PHE A 218 9.38 -6.01 -12.99
CA PHE A 218 8.81 -5.59 -11.71
C PHE A 218 9.40 -4.25 -11.30
N ALA A 219 8.54 -3.25 -11.07
CA ALA A 219 8.97 -1.91 -10.66
C ALA A 219 9.46 -1.85 -9.20
N ASN A 220 9.07 -2.83 -8.38
CA ASN A 220 9.56 -3.04 -7.01
C ASN A 220 9.24 -4.48 -6.57
N PRO A 221 9.90 -5.03 -5.53
CA PRO A 221 9.76 -6.44 -5.15
C PRO A 221 8.49 -6.76 -4.37
N ILE A 222 7.59 -5.80 -4.11
CA ILE A 222 6.48 -5.98 -3.14
C ILE A 222 5.17 -6.23 -3.87
N GLY A 223 4.54 -7.37 -3.59
CA GLY A 223 3.27 -7.75 -4.18
C GLY A 223 2.16 -8.04 -3.19
N LEU A 224 0.92 -7.93 -3.65
CA LEU A 224 -0.24 -8.42 -2.91
C LEU A 224 -0.36 -9.94 -3.13
N ALA A 225 -0.41 -10.72 -2.04
CA ALA A 225 -0.52 -12.17 -2.12
C ALA A 225 -1.93 -12.63 -2.56
N ALA A 226 -2.02 -13.80 -3.18
CA ALA A 226 -3.32 -14.45 -3.41
C ALA A 226 -4.05 -14.75 -2.09
N GLY A 227 -5.38 -14.58 -2.12
CA GLY A 227 -6.32 -14.81 -1.02
C GLY A 227 -7.04 -13.53 -0.57
N TYR A 228 -6.45 -12.36 -0.84
CA TYR A 228 -7.08 -11.06 -0.59
C TYR A 228 -8.01 -10.69 -1.75
N ASP A 229 -7.47 -10.53 -2.97
CA ASP A 229 -8.30 -10.21 -4.13
C ASP A 229 -8.77 -11.47 -4.88
N TYR A 230 -9.83 -12.09 -4.38
CA TYR A 230 -10.44 -13.26 -5.04
C TYR A 230 -11.48 -12.87 -6.10
N THR A 231 -11.68 -11.57 -6.35
CA THR A 231 -12.68 -11.07 -7.32
C THR A 231 -12.07 -10.21 -8.43
N ALA A 232 -10.76 -10.00 -8.46
CA ALA A 232 -10.09 -9.05 -9.36
C ALA A 232 -10.63 -7.62 -9.23
N ALA A 233 -10.76 -7.15 -7.99
CA ALA A 233 -11.23 -5.80 -7.66
C ALA A 233 -10.11 -4.74 -7.72
N PHE A 234 -8.89 -5.07 -7.31
CA PHE A 234 -7.81 -4.10 -7.13
C PHE A 234 -6.80 -3.89 -8.28
N PRO A 235 -6.77 -4.64 -9.41
CA PRO A 235 -5.69 -4.51 -10.40
C PRO A 235 -5.43 -3.10 -10.93
N GLN A 236 -6.44 -2.23 -10.91
CA GLN A 236 -6.35 -0.87 -11.40
C GLN A 236 -5.83 0.13 -10.35
N ILE A 237 -5.94 -0.17 -9.06
CA ILE A 237 -5.59 0.76 -7.97
C ILE A 237 -4.31 0.37 -7.21
N LEU A 238 -3.96 -0.92 -7.12
CA LEU A 238 -2.76 -1.36 -6.39
C LEU A 238 -1.45 -0.71 -6.83
N PRO A 239 -1.21 -0.46 -8.13
CA PRO A 239 -0.01 0.23 -8.58
C PRO A 239 0.12 1.63 -7.96
N ALA A 240 -1.01 2.34 -7.82
CA ALA A 240 -1.06 3.69 -7.28
C ALA A 240 -0.78 3.73 -5.77
N ILE A 241 -1.14 2.68 -5.03
CA ILE A 241 -0.80 2.56 -3.60
C ILE A 241 0.60 1.95 -3.35
N GLY A 242 1.35 1.67 -4.41
CA GLY A 242 2.79 1.37 -4.37
C GLY A 242 3.16 -0.10 -4.59
N PHE A 243 2.22 -1.02 -4.77
CA PHE A 243 2.55 -2.41 -5.07
C PHE A 243 3.24 -2.54 -6.44
N GLY A 244 4.24 -3.41 -6.51
CA GLY A 244 4.96 -3.76 -7.72
C GLY A 244 4.27 -4.85 -8.54
N PHE A 245 3.41 -5.67 -7.93
CA PHE A 245 2.61 -6.70 -8.58
C PHE A 245 1.46 -7.19 -7.68
N GLU A 246 0.58 -8.05 -8.20
CA GLU A 246 -0.38 -8.79 -7.38
C GLU A 246 -0.61 -10.21 -7.93
N THR A 247 -1.09 -11.11 -7.08
CA THR A 247 -1.73 -12.34 -7.53
C THR A 247 -3.22 -12.34 -7.17
N VAL A 248 -4.10 -12.26 -8.17
CA VAL A 248 -5.56 -12.45 -7.99
C VAL A 248 -5.86 -13.92 -7.72
N GLY A 249 -6.81 -14.18 -6.83
CA GLY A 249 -7.33 -15.51 -6.52
C GLY A 249 -7.14 -15.93 -5.06
N THR A 250 -7.10 -17.22 -4.75
CA THR A 250 -7.12 -18.36 -5.69
C THR A 250 -8.46 -18.50 -6.41
N ILE A 251 -8.40 -18.63 -7.74
CA ILE A 251 -9.54 -18.84 -8.63
C ILE A 251 -9.65 -20.33 -8.94
N THR A 252 -10.88 -20.84 -8.92
CA THR A 252 -11.17 -22.24 -9.23
C THR A 252 -11.88 -22.35 -10.58
N ASN A 253 -11.95 -23.56 -11.13
CA ASN A 253 -12.63 -23.82 -12.39
C ASN A 253 -14.11 -23.40 -12.31
N HIS A 254 -14.79 -23.86 -11.26
CA HIS A 254 -16.17 -23.49 -10.94
C HIS A 254 -16.24 -22.44 -9.83
N PRO A 255 -17.34 -21.65 -9.75
CA PRO A 255 -17.57 -20.78 -8.59
C PRO A 255 -17.59 -21.56 -7.28
N CYS A 256 -17.13 -20.94 -6.20
CA CYS A 256 -17.14 -21.52 -4.87
C CYS A 256 -17.49 -20.46 -3.83
N GLU A 257 -18.49 -20.74 -3.00
CA GLU A 257 -18.88 -19.88 -1.88
C GLU A 257 -17.88 -19.92 -0.72
N GLY A 258 -17.00 -20.91 -0.69
CA GLY A 258 -16.08 -21.17 0.41
C GLY A 258 -16.70 -21.97 1.54
N ASN A 259 -16.00 -22.04 2.68
CA ASN A 259 -16.49 -22.77 3.85
C ASN A 259 -17.64 -22.03 4.55
N GLU A 260 -18.25 -22.62 5.57
CA GLU A 260 -19.23 -21.94 6.41
C GLU A 260 -18.60 -20.81 7.24
N LYS A 261 -19.40 -19.78 7.56
CA LYS A 261 -18.97 -18.68 8.43
C LYS A 261 -18.83 -19.16 9.89
N PRO A 262 -17.96 -18.52 10.72
CA PRO A 262 -17.06 -17.42 10.38
C PRO A 262 -15.85 -17.89 9.56
N ARG A 263 -15.52 -17.14 8.49
CA ARG A 263 -14.40 -17.44 7.58
C ARG A 263 -13.15 -16.63 7.88
N LEU A 264 -13.30 -15.53 8.61
CA LEU A 264 -12.22 -14.62 8.96
C LEU A 264 -12.34 -14.24 10.42
N GLY A 265 -11.19 -14.12 11.08
CA GLY A 265 -11.07 -13.67 12.46
C GLY A 265 -9.84 -12.80 12.65
N ARG A 266 -9.81 -11.99 13.70
CA ARG A 266 -8.66 -11.14 14.04
C ARG A 266 -8.08 -11.56 15.37
N LEU A 267 -6.77 -11.85 15.38
CA LEU A 267 -5.99 -12.12 16.57
C LEU A 267 -5.05 -10.90 16.74
N LYS A 268 -5.53 -9.90 17.48
CA LYS A 268 -4.92 -8.57 17.57
C LYS A 268 -3.58 -8.63 18.28
N LYS A 269 -3.50 -9.35 19.42
CA LYS A 269 -2.26 -9.52 20.19
C LYS A 269 -1.24 -10.34 19.42
N SER A 270 -1.69 -11.40 18.77
CA SER A 270 -0.86 -12.28 17.93
C SER A 270 -0.43 -11.65 16.61
N ARG A 271 -0.94 -10.44 16.28
CA ARG A 271 -0.76 -9.79 14.97
C ARG A 271 -1.03 -10.75 13.81
N SER A 272 -2.18 -11.41 13.89
CA SER A 272 -2.58 -12.52 13.03
C SER A 272 -4.03 -12.37 12.60
N LEU A 273 -4.38 -13.07 11.52
CA LEU A 273 -5.78 -13.29 11.14
C LEU A 273 -6.03 -14.78 11.10
N LEU A 274 -7.18 -15.19 11.63
CA LEU A 274 -7.75 -16.50 11.35
C LEU A 274 -8.35 -16.46 9.94
N VAL A 275 -8.08 -17.50 9.15
CA VAL A 275 -8.61 -17.68 7.80
C VAL A 275 -9.15 -19.09 7.64
N ASN A 276 -10.43 -19.18 7.29
CA ASN A 276 -11.19 -20.39 6.97
C ASN A 276 -11.99 -20.21 5.66
N LYS A 277 -11.48 -19.45 4.68
CA LYS A 277 -12.24 -19.12 3.45
C LYS A 277 -12.51 -20.32 2.53
N GLY A 278 -11.59 -21.28 2.41
CA GLY A 278 -11.75 -22.43 1.51
C GLY A 278 -11.92 -22.06 0.03
N PHE A 279 -11.05 -21.19 -0.51
CA PHE A 279 -11.11 -20.72 -1.91
C PHE A 279 -12.47 -20.13 -2.35
N ARG A 280 -13.10 -19.32 -1.52
CA ARG A 280 -14.24 -18.49 -1.96
C ARG A 280 -13.85 -17.64 -3.18
N ASN A 281 -14.54 -17.82 -4.32
CA ASN A 281 -14.30 -17.07 -5.55
C ASN A 281 -15.45 -17.25 -6.57
N PRO A 282 -15.65 -16.31 -7.52
CA PRO A 282 -16.75 -16.36 -8.49
C PRO A 282 -16.50 -17.31 -9.68
N GLY A 283 -15.40 -18.07 -9.68
CA GLY A 283 -15.02 -19.00 -10.73
C GLY A 283 -14.27 -18.35 -11.90
N ALA A 284 -13.52 -19.17 -12.63
CA ALA A 284 -12.64 -18.72 -13.71
C ALA A 284 -13.38 -17.94 -14.81
N ARG A 285 -14.62 -18.34 -15.20
CA ARG A 285 -15.40 -17.63 -16.23
C ARG A 285 -15.70 -16.19 -15.85
N ALA A 286 -16.09 -15.94 -14.59
CA ALA A 286 -16.43 -14.61 -14.12
C ALA A 286 -15.20 -13.70 -14.07
N ILE A 287 -14.07 -14.23 -13.58
CA ILE A 287 -12.81 -13.49 -13.52
C ILE A 287 -12.26 -13.18 -14.91
N ILE A 288 -12.30 -14.14 -15.84
CA ILE A 288 -11.91 -13.91 -17.23
C ILE A 288 -12.73 -12.78 -17.84
N ARG A 289 -14.06 -12.80 -17.67
CA ARG A 289 -14.94 -11.74 -18.17
C ARG A 289 -14.59 -10.37 -17.59
N ARG A 290 -14.30 -10.32 -16.28
CA ARG A 290 -13.93 -9.07 -15.60
C ARG A 290 -12.59 -8.52 -16.10
N LEU A 291 -11.60 -9.38 -16.32
CA LEU A 291 -10.24 -8.97 -16.67
C LEU A 291 -10.01 -8.78 -18.18
N THR A 292 -10.84 -9.38 -19.04
CA THR A 292 -10.69 -9.28 -20.49
C THR A 292 -10.89 -7.85 -20.96
N GLY A 293 -9.99 -7.37 -21.83
CA GLY A 293 -10.01 -6.00 -22.33
C GLY A 293 -9.35 -4.96 -21.41
N GLN A 294 -9.00 -5.32 -20.18
CA GLN A 294 -8.27 -4.42 -19.29
C GLN A 294 -6.76 -4.41 -19.60
N ASN A 295 -6.14 -3.25 -19.36
CA ASN A 295 -4.69 -3.08 -19.31
C ASN A 295 -4.25 -2.88 -17.86
N PHE A 296 -3.09 -3.43 -17.50
CA PHE A 296 -2.53 -3.32 -16.15
C PHE A 296 -1.16 -2.64 -16.24
N SER A 297 -0.89 -1.71 -15.32
CA SER A 297 0.38 -0.96 -15.27
C SER A 297 1.49 -1.67 -14.49
N PHE A 298 1.22 -2.90 -14.05
CA PHE A 298 2.12 -3.78 -13.31
C PHE A 298 1.84 -5.25 -13.65
N PRO A 299 2.71 -6.20 -13.27
CA PRO A 299 2.46 -7.62 -13.46
C PRO A 299 1.25 -8.12 -12.65
N LEU A 300 0.26 -8.65 -13.36
CA LEU A 300 -0.91 -9.32 -12.77
C LEU A 300 -0.71 -10.85 -12.79
N GLY A 301 -0.71 -11.50 -11.64
CA GLY A 301 -0.73 -12.95 -11.49
C GLY A 301 -2.14 -13.50 -11.33
N ILE A 302 -2.37 -14.74 -11.77
CA ILE A 302 -3.62 -15.48 -11.51
C ILE A 302 -3.29 -16.76 -10.73
N SER A 303 -3.74 -16.83 -9.48
CA SER A 303 -3.67 -18.03 -8.66
C SER A 303 -4.80 -18.98 -9.01
N ILE A 304 -4.46 -20.23 -9.33
CA ILE A 304 -5.38 -21.30 -9.71
C ILE A 304 -5.21 -22.45 -8.71
N GLY A 305 -6.34 -22.98 -8.24
CA GLY A 305 -6.40 -24.14 -7.35
C GLY A 305 -7.59 -25.02 -7.68
N VAL A 306 -7.64 -26.17 -7.01
CA VAL A 306 -8.77 -27.11 -7.12
C VAL A 306 -10.04 -26.48 -6.54
N THR A 307 -11.17 -26.67 -7.22
CA THR A 307 -12.49 -26.27 -6.74
C THR A 307 -12.76 -26.92 -5.38
N ASN A 308 -13.09 -26.10 -4.37
CA ASN A 308 -13.40 -26.58 -3.04
C ASN A 308 -14.83 -27.15 -3.00
N THR A 309 -14.95 -28.46 -3.19
CA THR A 309 -16.22 -29.20 -3.20
C THR A 309 -16.00 -30.65 -2.76
N SER A 310 -16.99 -31.25 -2.10
CA SER A 310 -17.01 -32.67 -1.74
C SER A 310 -17.14 -33.61 -2.93
N ALA A 311 -17.47 -33.09 -4.12
CA ALA A 311 -17.58 -33.86 -5.35
C ALA A 311 -16.23 -34.31 -5.92
N ILE A 312 -15.14 -33.59 -5.63
CA ILE A 312 -13.78 -33.94 -6.09
C ILE A 312 -13.12 -34.84 -5.04
N LYS A 313 -13.11 -36.15 -5.33
CA LYS A 313 -12.64 -37.19 -4.40
C LYS A 313 -11.33 -37.85 -4.83
N THR A 314 -10.94 -37.72 -6.10
CA THR A 314 -9.78 -38.41 -6.66
C THR A 314 -8.71 -37.44 -7.17
N GLN A 315 -7.45 -37.90 -7.20
CA GLN A 315 -6.34 -37.17 -7.81
C GLN A 315 -6.63 -36.74 -9.26
N LYS A 316 -7.19 -37.66 -10.07
CA LYS A 316 -7.51 -37.38 -11.47
C LYS A 316 -8.51 -36.24 -11.60
N GLN A 317 -9.62 -36.28 -10.86
CA GLN A 317 -10.63 -35.21 -10.86
C GLN A 317 -10.04 -33.85 -10.44
N ALA A 318 -9.20 -33.83 -9.40
CA ALA A 318 -8.56 -32.59 -8.95
C ALA A 318 -7.59 -32.01 -10.00
N ILE A 319 -6.81 -32.88 -10.66
CA ILE A 319 -5.94 -32.47 -11.77
C ILE A 319 -6.77 -31.94 -12.94
N ASP A 320 -7.81 -32.66 -13.35
CA ASP A 320 -8.67 -32.26 -14.48
C ASP A 320 -9.36 -30.91 -14.22
N ASP A 321 -9.77 -30.64 -12.98
CA ASP A 321 -10.35 -29.36 -12.55
C ASP A 321 -9.34 -28.20 -12.67
N ILE A 322 -8.14 -28.37 -12.11
CA ILE A 322 -7.06 -27.39 -12.19
C ILE A 322 -6.69 -27.11 -13.66
N ILE A 323 -6.52 -28.17 -14.46
CA ILE A 323 -6.15 -28.06 -15.87
C ILE A 323 -7.25 -27.37 -16.69
N SER A 324 -8.52 -27.59 -16.36
CA SER A 324 -9.64 -26.90 -17.01
C SER A 324 -9.58 -25.39 -16.77
N ALA A 325 -9.32 -24.96 -15.53
CA ALA A 325 -9.12 -23.55 -15.21
C ALA A 325 -7.93 -22.95 -15.98
N PHE A 326 -6.77 -23.63 -16.01
CA PHE A 326 -5.62 -23.18 -16.80
C PHE A 326 -5.94 -23.05 -18.29
N LYS A 327 -6.62 -24.03 -18.88
CA LYS A 327 -7.02 -23.99 -20.30
C LYS A 327 -7.96 -22.82 -20.58
N MET A 328 -8.90 -22.53 -19.68
CA MET A 328 -9.80 -21.38 -19.83
C MET A 328 -9.04 -20.05 -19.85
N PHE A 329 -8.14 -19.83 -18.89
CA PHE A 329 -7.31 -18.63 -18.89
C PHE A 329 -6.35 -18.58 -20.08
N GLY A 330 -5.75 -19.72 -20.48
CA GLY A 330 -4.83 -19.81 -21.61
C GLY A 330 -5.49 -19.51 -22.96
N LYS A 331 -6.79 -19.80 -23.11
CA LYS A 331 -7.60 -19.44 -24.29
C LYS A 331 -8.16 -18.01 -24.21
N SER A 332 -8.14 -17.39 -23.04
CA SER A 332 -8.67 -16.04 -22.85
C SER A 332 -7.68 -14.96 -23.33
N LYS A 333 -8.20 -13.75 -23.58
CA LYS A 333 -7.37 -12.57 -23.90
C LYS A 333 -6.95 -11.79 -22.64
N VAL A 334 -6.93 -12.43 -21.47
CA VAL A 334 -6.52 -11.79 -20.21
C VAL A 334 -5.02 -11.52 -20.23
N LYS A 335 -4.64 -10.26 -19.98
CA LYS A 335 -3.26 -9.78 -19.96
C LYS A 335 -2.55 -10.04 -18.62
N ASN A 336 -2.70 -11.23 -18.04
CA ASN A 336 -1.91 -11.62 -16.86
C ASN A 336 -0.44 -11.89 -17.24
N ALA A 337 0.50 -11.61 -16.34
CA ALA A 337 1.93 -11.82 -16.54
C ALA A 337 2.38 -13.25 -16.20
N TYR A 338 1.81 -13.85 -15.15
CA TYR A 338 2.14 -15.20 -14.70
C TYR A 338 0.91 -15.93 -14.13
N TYR A 339 1.10 -17.22 -13.83
CA TYR A 339 0.16 -18.01 -13.05
C TYR A 339 0.80 -18.46 -11.73
N GLU A 340 -0.02 -18.59 -10.70
CA GLU A 340 0.32 -19.28 -9.46
C GLU A 340 -0.52 -20.57 -9.40
N LEU A 341 0.12 -21.71 -9.20
CA LEU A 341 -0.52 -22.99 -8.91
C LEU A 341 -0.56 -23.19 -7.40
N ASN A 342 -1.74 -23.04 -6.81
CA ASN A 342 -1.91 -23.11 -5.37
C ASN A 342 -2.30 -24.53 -4.92
N ILE A 343 -1.32 -25.24 -4.37
CA ILE A 343 -1.49 -26.60 -3.84
C ILE A 343 -1.54 -26.64 -2.31
N SER A 344 -1.49 -25.49 -1.63
CA SER A 344 -1.16 -25.41 -0.21
C SER A 344 -2.27 -24.91 0.70
N CYS A 345 -3.47 -24.68 0.18
CA CYS A 345 -4.59 -24.22 1.00
C CYS A 345 -5.00 -25.29 2.01
N PRO A 346 -5.00 -24.97 3.31
CA PRO A 346 -5.32 -25.96 4.33
C PRO A 346 -6.81 -26.04 4.69
N ASN A 347 -7.63 -25.21 4.05
CA ASN A 347 -9.05 -25.04 4.35
C ASN A 347 -9.95 -25.69 3.28
N LEU A 348 -9.42 -26.61 2.48
CA LEU A 348 -10.19 -27.31 1.46
C LEU A 348 -10.89 -28.52 2.07
N GLN A 349 -12.08 -28.82 1.57
CA GLN A 349 -12.88 -29.99 1.95
C GLN A 349 -12.39 -31.27 1.27
N THR A 350 -11.62 -31.16 0.18
CA THR A 350 -11.07 -32.31 -0.52
C THR A 350 -9.95 -32.96 0.28
N SER A 351 -9.92 -34.29 0.32
CA SER A 351 -8.82 -35.10 0.89
C SER A 351 -7.62 -35.22 -0.06
N VAL A 352 -7.73 -34.69 -1.27
CA VAL A 352 -6.68 -34.79 -2.30
C VAL A 352 -5.50 -33.90 -1.93
N SER A 353 -4.33 -34.52 -1.76
CA SER A 353 -3.07 -33.82 -1.48
C SER A 353 -2.06 -33.96 -2.61
N PHE A 354 -1.47 -32.85 -3.03
CA PHE A 354 -0.39 -32.80 -4.02
C PHE A 354 1.02 -32.74 -3.40
N TYR A 355 1.14 -32.96 -2.09
CA TYR A 355 2.44 -32.93 -1.41
C TYR A 355 3.30 -34.17 -1.68
N PRO A 356 2.75 -35.40 -1.73
CA PRO A 356 3.54 -36.57 -2.05
C PRO A 356 4.17 -36.46 -3.45
N PRO A 357 5.47 -36.79 -3.62
CA PRO A 357 6.17 -36.65 -4.91
C PRO A 357 5.46 -37.26 -6.11
N LYS A 358 4.85 -38.44 -5.94
CA LYS A 358 4.07 -39.12 -6.99
C LYS A 358 2.86 -38.30 -7.47
N ASN A 359 2.14 -37.68 -6.54
CA ASN A 359 0.95 -36.87 -6.84
C ASN A 359 1.36 -35.55 -7.49
N LEU A 360 2.41 -34.92 -6.96
CA LEU A 360 2.98 -33.69 -7.53
C LEU A 360 3.47 -33.92 -8.97
N ASN A 361 4.20 -35.01 -9.21
CA ASN A 361 4.68 -35.39 -10.53
C ASN A 361 3.52 -35.59 -11.53
N SER A 362 2.43 -36.22 -11.08
CA SER A 362 1.22 -36.40 -11.91
C SER A 362 0.59 -35.05 -12.30
N LEU A 363 0.44 -34.13 -11.33
CA LEU A 363 -0.09 -32.80 -11.56
C LEU A 363 0.80 -31.99 -12.51
N LEU A 364 2.12 -31.93 -12.25
CA LEU A 364 3.04 -31.14 -13.07
C LEU A 364 3.22 -31.71 -14.48
N ASN A 365 3.10 -33.03 -14.66
CA ASN A 365 3.04 -33.63 -15.98
C ASN A 365 1.80 -33.18 -16.76
N ALA A 366 0.63 -33.08 -16.11
CA ALA A 366 -0.58 -32.57 -16.74
C ALA A 366 -0.45 -31.07 -17.09
N VAL A 367 0.15 -30.27 -16.20
CA VAL A 367 0.42 -28.84 -16.44
C VAL A 367 1.40 -28.64 -17.60
N LYS A 368 2.45 -29.47 -17.70
CA LYS A 368 3.41 -29.45 -18.82
C LYS A 368 2.71 -29.72 -20.17
N LYS A 369 1.79 -30.69 -20.21
CA LYS A 369 1.10 -31.12 -21.45
C LYS A 369 0.25 -30.02 -22.08
N ILE A 370 -0.26 -29.06 -21.30
CA ILE A 370 -1.04 -27.94 -21.83
C ILE A 370 -0.20 -26.76 -22.35
N LYS A 371 1.14 -26.87 -22.31
CA LYS A 371 2.10 -25.93 -22.93
C LYS A 371 1.82 -24.47 -22.57
N ILE A 372 1.67 -24.17 -21.29
CA ILE A 372 1.48 -22.80 -20.79
C ILE A 372 2.70 -21.96 -21.21
N LYS A 373 2.46 -20.83 -21.90
CA LYS A 373 3.51 -19.92 -22.35
C LYS A 373 4.02 -18.97 -21.26
N LYS A 374 3.17 -18.67 -20.28
CA LYS A 374 3.48 -17.74 -19.18
C LYS A 374 4.16 -18.48 -18.03
N PRO A 375 5.04 -17.81 -17.25
CA PRO A 375 5.64 -18.39 -16.05
C PRO A 375 4.59 -18.96 -15.09
N VAL A 376 4.87 -20.13 -14.51
CA VAL A 376 4.06 -20.74 -13.46
C VAL A 376 4.88 -20.82 -12.18
N PHE A 377 4.33 -20.30 -11.08
CA PHE A 377 4.89 -20.39 -9.73
C PHE A 377 4.05 -21.34 -8.90
N ILE A 378 4.63 -22.14 -8.01
CA ILE A 378 3.87 -23.06 -7.14
C ILE A 378 3.81 -22.49 -5.73
N LYS A 379 2.61 -22.32 -5.17
CA LYS A 379 2.45 -21.88 -3.77
C LYS A 379 2.53 -23.07 -2.82
N MET A 380 3.61 -23.10 -2.04
CA MET A 380 4.02 -24.23 -1.21
C MET A 380 3.39 -24.20 0.19
N PRO A 381 3.14 -25.36 0.81
CA PRO A 381 2.69 -25.45 2.20
C PRO A 381 3.77 -24.98 3.18
N ILE A 382 3.36 -24.49 4.34
CA ILE A 382 4.29 -23.94 5.36
C ILE A 382 4.65 -24.98 6.43
N GLU A 383 3.75 -25.92 6.69
CA GLU A 383 3.85 -26.91 7.77
C GLU A 383 4.70 -28.13 7.44
N LYS A 384 5.20 -28.23 6.20
CA LYS A 384 5.96 -29.40 5.76
C LYS A 384 7.36 -29.40 6.35
N SER A 385 7.86 -30.58 6.68
CA SER A 385 9.24 -30.77 7.13
C SER A 385 10.25 -30.39 6.03
N ASP A 386 11.48 -30.09 6.43
CA ASP A 386 12.54 -29.74 5.48
C ASP A 386 12.77 -30.86 4.44
N THR A 387 12.70 -32.12 4.86
CA THR A 387 12.83 -33.29 3.98
C THR A 387 11.67 -33.38 2.99
N GLU A 388 10.42 -33.22 3.44
CA GLU A 388 9.27 -33.20 2.54
C GLU A 388 9.38 -32.07 1.50
N VAL A 389 9.81 -30.88 1.92
CA VAL A 389 9.99 -29.74 1.02
C VAL A 389 11.09 -30.02 0.00
N LYS A 390 12.24 -30.59 0.41
CA LYS A 390 13.30 -31.00 -0.52
C LYS A 390 12.79 -31.99 -1.57
N HIS A 391 12.06 -33.03 -1.16
CA HIS A 391 11.48 -33.98 -2.11
C HIS A 391 10.50 -33.32 -3.09
N MET A 392 9.70 -32.36 -2.62
CA MET A 392 8.83 -31.59 -3.52
C MET A 392 9.66 -30.74 -4.51
N LEU A 393 10.72 -30.08 -4.04
CA LEU A 393 11.63 -29.30 -4.88
C LEU A 393 12.32 -30.17 -5.94
N ASP A 394 12.76 -31.38 -5.59
CA ASP A 394 13.36 -32.35 -6.52
C ASP A 394 12.43 -32.72 -7.67
N VAL A 395 11.11 -32.77 -7.42
CA VAL A 395 10.10 -32.96 -8.47
C VAL A 395 9.95 -31.67 -9.27
N ILE A 396 9.78 -30.52 -8.61
CA ILE A 396 9.47 -29.23 -9.27
C ILE A 396 10.55 -28.82 -10.27
N VAL A 397 11.83 -28.98 -9.93
CA VAL A 397 12.96 -28.59 -10.81
C VAL A 397 13.02 -29.37 -12.13
N LYS A 398 12.31 -30.49 -12.25
CA LYS A 398 12.24 -31.30 -13.49
C LYS A 398 11.21 -30.79 -14.50
N TYR A 399 10.42 -29.79 -14.12
CA TYR A 399 9.34 -29.24 -14.94
C TYR A 399 9.60 -27.77 -15.30
N PRO A 400 8.96 -27.24 -16.35
CA PRO A 400 9.07 -25.82 -16.73
C PRO A 400 8.28 -24.92 -15.75
N ILE A 401 8.68 -24.93 -14.49
CA ILE A 401 8.14 -24.12 -13.40
C ILE A 401 9.13 -23.01 -13.11
N ALA A 402 8.65 -21.76 -13.07
CA ALA A 402 9.50 -20.59 -12.91
C ALA A 402 9.99 -20.42 -11.47
N GLY A 403 9.20 -20.88 -10.49
CA GLY A 403 9.52 -20.66 -9.10
C GLY A 403 8.51 -21.22 -8.11
N VAL A 404 8.78 -20.94 -6.84
CA VAL A 404 7.97 -21.35 -5.70
C VAL A 404 7.68 -20.17 -4.80
N ILE A 405 6.52 -20.22 -4.14
CA ILE A 405 6.08 -19.20 -3.18
C ILE A 405 6.01 -19.85 -1.81
N PHE A 406 6.88 -19.43 -0.89
CA PHE A 406 6.90 -19.94 0.48
C PHE A 406 6.16 -19.00 1.41
N GLY A 407 5.05 -19.49 1.95
CA GLY A 407 4.17 -18.73 2.83
C GLY A 407 2.71 -19.01 2.55
N ASN A 408 2.12 -19.85 3.38
CA ASN A 408 0.67 -20.02 3.53
C ASN A 408 0.32 -19.97 5.03
N LEU A 409 -0.87 -20.41 5.41
CA LEU A 409 -1.37 -20.30 6.78
C LEU A 409 -0.70 -21.31 7.72
N GLN A 410 -0.34 -20.84 8.92
CA GLN A 410 0.14 -21.64 10.05
C GLN A 410 -1.02 -22.44 10.66
N LYS A 411 -0.82 -23.74 10.85
CA LYS A 411 -1.81 -24.66 11.45
C LYS A 411 -1.52 -24.98 12.90
N ASN A 412 -0.26 -24.88 13.30
CA ASN A 412 0.12 -25.13 14.68
C ASN A 412 -0.54 -24.09 15.58
N ARG A 413 -1.54 -24.52 16.33
CA ARG A 413 -2.34 -23.65 17.22
C ARG A 413 -1.58 -23.29 18.50
N GLU A 414 -0.51 -24.02 18.79
CA GLU A 414 0.38 -23.84 19.94
C GLU A 414 1.65 -23.04 19.58
N ASP A 415 1.70 -22.45 18.37
CA ASP A 415 2.81 -21.58 17.98
C ASP A 415 2.97 -20.43 18.97
N LYS A 416 4.19 -20.19 19.46
CA LYS A 416 4.48 -19.17 20.49
C LYS A 416 4.14 -17.74 20.07
N ALA A 417 3.97 -17.48 18.77
CA ALA A 417 3.52 -16.19 18.26
C ALA A 417 1.99 -15.99 18.35
N LEU A 418 1.25 -17.02 18.78
CA LEU A 418 -0.19 -16.97 19.02
C LEU A 418 -0.46 -16.82 20.52
N ASP A 419 -1.33 -15.87 20.84
CA ASP A 419 -1.94 -15.75 22.18
C ASP A 419 -2.97 -16.88 22.34
N PRO A 420 -2.82 -17.78 23.33
CA PRO A 420 -3.72 -18.91 23.52
C PRO A 420 -5.18 -18.49 23.73
N LEU A 421 -5.43 -17.36 24.40
CA LEU A 421 -6.78 -16.85 24.63
C LEU A 421 -7.43 -16.36 23.33
N GLU A 422 -6.64 -15.85 22.39
CA GLU A 422 -7.15 -15.51 21.06
C GLU A 422 -7.44 -16.74 20.19
N VAL A 423 -6.66 -17.81 20.36
CA VAL A 423 -6.78 -19.05 19.57
C VAL A 423 -8.03 -19.84 19.95
N VAL A 424 -8.35 -19.97 21.25
CA VAL A 424 -9.50 -20.76 21.74
C VAL A 424 -10.86 -20.20 21.30
N MET A 425 -10.91 -18.91 20.92
CA MET A 425 -12.13 -18.29 20.37
C MET A 425 -12.55 -18.86 19.00
N TRP A 426 -11.68 -19.61 18.35
CA TRP A 426 -11.92 -20.13 17.00
C TRP A 426 -11.86 -21.65 17.05
N SER A 427 -12.85 -22.36 16.51
CA SER A 427 -12.79 -23.83 16.45
C SER A 427 -12.13 -24.33 15.17
N LYS A 428 -12.27 -23.59 14.06
CA LYS A 428 -11.80 -23.94 12.72
C LYS A 428 -10.93 -22.84 12.13
N GLY A 429 -10.19 -23.15 11.05
CA GLY A 429 -9.36 -22.21 10.32
C GLY A 429 -7.90 -22.24 10.75
N ASN A 430 -7.08 -21.45 10.04
CA ASN A 430 -5.63 -21.41 10.20
C ASN A 430 -5.13 -19.96 10.21
N PHE A 431 -3.88 -19.72 10.61
CA PHE A 431 -3.40 -18.40 11.00
C PHE A 431 -2.45 -17.77 9.97
N SER A 432 -2.62 -16.47 9.72
CA SER A 432 -1.70 -15.67 8.89
C SER A 432 -0.89 -14.69 9.75
N GLY A 433 -0.10 -13.79 9.15
CA GLY A 433 0.61 -12.75 9.91
C GLY A 433 1.84 -13.28 10.64
N LYS A 434 2.12 -12.76 11.84
CA LYS A 434 3.39 -13.03 12.56
C LYS A 434 3.68 -14.52 12.84
N PRO A 435 2.70 -15.38 13.16
CA PRO A 435 2.94 -16.83 13.32
C PRO A 435 3.54 -17.52 12.10
N THR A 436 3.32 -16.99 10.89
CA THR A 436 3.90 -17.56 9.66
C THR A 436 5.35 -17.13 9.40
N GLN A 437 5.84 -16.13 10.13
CA GLN A 437 7.08 -15.42 9.80
C GLN A 437 8.30 -16.36 9.85
N LYS A 438 8.52 -17.00 11.00
CA LYS A 438 9.71 -17.82 11.26
C LYS A 438 9.82 -18.97 10.26
N ARG A 439 8.76 -19.78 10.15
CA ARG A 439 8.78 -20.95 9.27
C ARG A 439 8.88 -20.58 7.79
N SER A 440 8.23 -19.49 7.37
CA SER A 440 8.40 -18.97 6.01
C SER A 440 9.86 -18.57 5.73
N ASP A 441 10.50 -17.85 6.67
CA ASP A 441 11.90 -17.42 6.53
C ASP A 441 12.85 -18.63 6.44
N GLU A 442 12.63 -19.66 7.26
CA GLU A 442 13.37 -20.93 7.21
C GLU A 442 13.23 -21.64 5.85
N LEU A 443 12.00 -21.77 5.34
CA LEU A 443 11.74 -22.44 4.07
C LEU A 443 12.31 -21.69 2.87
N ILE A 444 12.28 -20.35 2.89
CA ILE A 444 12.94 -19.51 1.87
C ILE A 444 14.44 -19.81 1.86
N LYS A 445 15.08 -19.78 3.04
CA LYS A 445 16.53 -20.04 3.19
C LYS A 445 16.88 -21.46 2.77
N LEU A 446 16.09 -22.44 3.20
CA LEU A 446 16.24 -23.85 2.84
C LEU A 446 16.19 -24.05 1.33
N ALA A 447 15.14 -23.54 0.67
CA ALA A 447 14.97 -23.69 -0.76
C ALA A 447 16.08 -23.00 -1.54
N TYR A 448 16.48 -21.79 -1.14
CA TYR A 448 17.59 -21.09 -1.79
C TYR A 448 18.90 -21.86 -1.66
N LYS A 449 19.22 -22.38 -0.46
CA LYS A 449 20.40 -23.26 -0.25
C LYS A 449 20.33 -24.53 -1.10
N TYR A 450 19.14 -25.12 -1.25
CA TYR A 450 18.97 -26.43 -1.86
C TYR A 450 18.93 -26.40 -3.40
N VAL A 451 18.19 -25.46 -4.01
CA VAL A 451 18.04 -25.38 -5.47
C VAL A 451 18.75 -24.17 -6.10
N GLY A 452 19.32 -23.28 -5.30
CA GLY A 452 20.02 -22.08 -5.78
C GLY A 452 19.12 -21.22 -6.67
N LYS A 453 19.66 -20.77 -7.79
CA LYS A 453 18.95 -19.93 -8.78
C LYS A 453 18.09 -20.72 -9.77
N LYS A 454 17.94 -22.05 -9.62
CA LYS A 454 17.13 -22.87 -10.55
C LYS A 454 15.63 -22.53 -10.49
N LEU A 455 15.17 -22.04 -9.34
CA LEU A 455 13.80 -21.60 -9.12
C LEU A 455 13.82 -20.19 -8.51
N VAL A 456 12.96 -19.31 -9.02
CA VAL A 456 12.68 -18.04 -8.36
C VAL A 456 11.93 -18.32 -7.05
N ILE A 457 12.31 -17.66 -5.96
CA ILE A 457 11.62 -17.80 -4.67
C ILE A 457 10.85 -16.51 -4.39
N ILE A 458 9.54 -16.63 -4.18
CA ILE A 458 8.70 -15.53 -3.70
C ILE A 458 8.42 -15.76 -2.21
N GLY A 459 8.84 -14.83 -1.36
CA GLY A 459 8.62 -14.90 0.08
C GLY A 459 7.26 -14.36 0.49
N CYS A 460 6.48 -15.11 1.24
CA CYS A 460 5.15 -14.73 1.73
C CYS A 460 5.00 -15.07 3.21
N GLY A 461 4.23 -14.28 3.97
CA GLY A 461 3.92 -14.56 5.37
C GLY A 461 4.79 -13.78 6.38
N GLY A 462 4.12 -13.13 7.34
CA GLY A 462 4.80 -12.41 8.42
C GLY A 462 5.47 -11.09 8.03
N VAL A 463 5.13 -10.48 6.89
CA VAL A 463 5.72 -9.21 6.44
C VAL A 463 4.90 -8.03 6.97
N PHE A 464 5.46 -7.25 7.90
CA PHE A 464 4.82 -6.07 8.48
C PHE A 464 5.60 -4.77 8.23
N ASN A 465 6.87 -4.86 7.87
CA ASN A 465 7.73 -3.69 7.70
C ASN A 465 8.90 -3.99 6.76
N THR A 466 9.74 -2.98 6.55
CA THR A 466 10.91 -3.05 5.68
C THR A 466 11.94 -4.08 6.15
N LYS A 467 12.16 -4.22 7.46
CA LYS A 467 13.11 -5.21 8.00
C LYS A 467 12.66 -6.64 7.71
N ASP A 468 11.36 -6.91 7.83
CA ASP A 468 10.80 -8.22 7.48
C ASP A 468 10.97 -8.55 5.99
N THR A 469 10.74 -7.55 5.14
CA THR A 469 10.94 -7.66 3.68
C THR A 469 12.41 -7.94 3.36
N TYR A 470 13.31 -7.12 3.89
CA TYR A 470 14.73 -7.21 3.61
C TYR A 470 15.32 -8.54 4.11
N ARG A 471 14.92 -9.00 5.30
CA ARG A 471 15.32 -10.31 5.82
C ARG A 471 14.90 -11.46 4.89
N LYS A 472 13.68 -11.44 4.34
CA LYS A 472 13.26 -12.45 3.35
C LYS A 472 14.12 -12.41 2.09
N ILE A 473 14.44 -11.22 1.61
CA ILE A 473 15.31 -11.03 0.43
C ILE A 473 16.70 -11.62 0.71
N LYS A 474 17.32 -11.25 1.84
CA LYS A 474 18.62 -11.78 2.26
C LYS A 474 18.61 -13.29 2.47
N ASN A 475 17.48 -13.88 2.87
CA ASN A 475 17.30 -15.33 2.96
C ASN A 475 17.14 -16.02 1.59
N GLY A 476 16.91 -15.30 0.51
CA GLY A 476 16.84 -15.86 -0.85
C GLY A 476 15.57 -15.53 -1.63
N ALA A 477 14.62 -14.78 -1.06
CA ALA A 477 13.44 -14.35 -1.80
C ALA A 477 13.81 -13.28 -2.85
N THR A 478 13.38 -13.47 -4.08
CA THR A 478 13.52 -12.52 -5.18
C THR A 478 12.42 -11.46 -5.13
N LEU A 479 11.20 -11.89 -4.83
CA LEU A 479 10.01 -11.05 -4.64
C LEU A 479 9.37 -11.36 -3.28
N VAL A 480 8.59 -10.44 -2.75
CA VAL A 480 7.92 -10.58 -1.45
C VAL A 480 6.44 -10.26 -1.58
N GLN A 481 5.59 -11.11 -1.03
CA GLN A 481 4.14 -10.94 -0.97
C GLN A 481 3.66 -10.66 0.46
N MET A 482 2.65 -9.79 0.60
CA MET A 482 2.05 -9.46 1.89
C MET A 482 0.53 -9.28 1.82
N ILE A 483 -0.14 -9.53 2.95
CA ILE A 483 -1.56 -9.20 3.20
C ILE A 483 -1.70 -8.68 4.63
N THR A 484 -1.43 -9.53 5.63
CA THR A 484 -1.74 -9.24 7.03
C THR A 484 -1.04 -7.99 7.54
N GLY A 485 0.21 -7.75 7.15
CA GLY A 485 0.93 -6.51 7.47
C GLY A 485 0.17 -5.26 7.04
N MET A 486 -0.35 -5.23 5.81
CA MET A 486 -1.14 -4.10 5.30
C MET A 486 -2.42 -3.88 6.12
N ILE A 487 -3.07 -4.95 6.59
CA ILE A 487 -4.29 -4.82 7.40
C ILE A 487 -4.00 -4.19 8.76
N PHE A 488 -2.87 -4.52 9.38
CA PHE A 488 -2.48 -3.98 10.69
C PHE A 488 -1.79 -2.62 10.61
N GLU A 489 -1.04 -2.36 9.55
CA GLU A 489 -0.24 -1.15 9.39
C GLU A 489 -0.95 -0.08 8.58
N GLY A 490 -1.79 -0.45 7.63
CA GLY A 490 -2.45 0.45 6.68
C GLY A 490 -1.79 0.44 5.30
N PRO A 491 -2.48 0.97 4.26
CA PRO A 491 -2.01 0.90 2.86
C PRO A 491 -0.70 1.65 2.61
N GLN A 492 -0.37 2.65 3.44
CA GLN A 492 0.88 3.42 3.34
C GLN A 492 2.15 2.61 3.65
N ILE A 493 2.01 1.40 4.21
CA ILE A 493 3.18 0.57 4.55
C ILE A 493 3.98 0.18 3.31
N ILE A 494 3.33 0.00 2.15
CA ILE A 494 4.00 -0.40 0.91
C ILE A 494 4.92 0.73 0.41
N ALA A 495 4.42 1.97 0.41
CA ALA A 495 5.21 3.16 0.10
C ALA A 495 6.48 3.25 0.96
N ARG A 496 6.33 2.97 2.25
CA ARG A 496 7.42 2.99 3.23
C ARG A 496 8.41 1.85 3.01
N ILE A 497 7.92 0.63 2.79
CA ILE A 497 8.79 -0.53 2.50
C ILE A 497 9.66 -0.22 1.30
N ASN A 498 9.07 0.26 0.20
CA ASN A 498 9.84 0.59 -1.01
C ASN A 498 10.90 1.67 -0.74
N ARG A 499 10.55 2.76 -0.06
CA ARG A 499 11.51 3.82 0.29
C ARG A 499 12.63 3.33 1.20
N ASP A 500 12.26 2.71 2.32
CA ASP A 500 13.22 2.32 3.35
C ASP A 500 14.10 1.15 2.90
N LEU A 501 13.60 0.30 1.98
CA LEU A 501 14.39 -0.78 1.40
C LEU A 501 15.57 -0.24 0.59
N VAL A 502 15.40 0.87 -0.14
CA VAL A 502 16.52 1.54 -0.83
C VAL A 502 17.59 1.98 0.16
N HIS A 503 17.20 2.55 1.31
CA HIS A 503 18.14 2.96 2.33
C HIS A 503 18.90 1.77 2.93
N LEU A 504 18.22 0.65 3.21
CA LEU A 504 18.88 -0.56 3.71
C LEU A 504 19.85 -1.15 2.68
N LEU A 505 19.47 -1.18 1.39
CA LEU A 505 20.36 -1.63 0.32
C LEU A 505 21.61 -0.76 0.24
N GLN A 506 21.46 0.56 0.24
CA GLN A 506 22.59 1.50 0.19
C GLN A 506 23.52 1.36 1.40
N ASN A 507 22.96 1.19 2.61
CA ASN A 507 23.74 1.01 3.83
C ASN A 507 24.59 -0.28 3.80
N ASP A 508 24.08 -1.34 3.16
CA ASP A 508 24.80 -2.60 3.01
C ASP A 508 25.66 -2.63 1.72
N GLY A 509 25.76 -1.51 0.98
CA GLY A 509 26.60 -1.37 -0.20
C GLY A 509 26.01 -1.96 -1.50
N TYR A 510 24.72 -2.27 -1.53
CA TYR A 510 24.04 -2.81 -2.72
C TYR A 510 23.45 -1.70 -3.60
N ALA A 511 23.74 -1.76 -4.91
CA ALA A 511 23.17 -0.84 -5.88
C ALA A 511 21.74 -1.22 -6.30
N ASN A 512 21.42 -2.52 -6.25
CA ASN A 512 20.11 -3.05 -6.61
C ASN A 512 19.69 -4.19 -5.67
N VAL A 513 18.37 -4.35 -5.47
CA VAL A 513 17.78 -5.39 -4.63
C VAL A 513 18.21 -6.81 -5.02
N SER A 514 18.52 -7.04 -6.29
CA SER A 514 18.98 -8.34 -6.80
C SER A 514 20.32 -8.78 -6.21
N GLU A 515 21.17 -7.85 -5.78
CA GLU A 515 22.47 -8.13 -5.15
C GLU A 515 22.32 -8.66 -3.73
N ALA A 516 21.26 -8.23 -3.03
CA ALA A 516 20.96 -8.68 -1.67
C ALA A 516 20.28 -10.06 -1.62
N ILE A 517 19.88 -10.66 -2.75
CA ILE A 517 19.13 -11.92 -2.76
C ILE A 517 20.03 -13.08 -2.28
N GLY A 518 19.65 -13.66 -1.14
CA GLY A 518 20.27 -14.88 -0.62
C GLY A 518 21.64 -14.70 0.02
N VAL A 519 22.07 -13.47 0.31
CA VAL A 519 23.38 -13.21 0.94
C VAL A 519 23.51 -13.86 2.33
N ASP A 520 22.41 -13.96 3.10
CA ASP A 520 22.39 -14.65 4.40
C ASP A 520 22.14 -16.17 4.26
N ALA A 521 21.87 -16.63 3.04
CA ALA A 521 21.69 -18.03 2.70
C ALA A 521 22.94 -18.68 2.10
N LYS A 522 23.96 -17.92 1.69
CA LYS A 522 25.24 -18.47 1.24
C LYS A 522 26.19 -18.76 2.41
N ASN A 523 25.98 -18.07 3.52
CA ASN A 523 26.73 -18.23 4.76
C ASN A 523 26.18 -19.36 5.65
#